data_AF-A0A968HP22-F1
#
_entry.id   AF-A0A968HP22-F1
#
_cell.length_a   1.000
_cell.length_b   1.000
_cell.length_c   1.000
_cell.angle_alpha   90.00
_cell.angle_beta   90.00
_cell.angle_gamma   90.00
#
_symmetry.space_group_name_H-M   'P 1'
#
loop_
_entity.id
_entity.type
_entity.pdbx_description
1 polymer ?
#
loop_
_entity_poly.entity_id
_entity_poly.type
_entity_poly.pdbx_seq_one_letter_code
_entity_poly.pdbx_strand_id
1 'polypeptide(L)'
;MGLDGAPPAGERFNVVESERDARQLVAHRRELRRRKESVRSGPSVLERLKSKKIPSLKIVLKADVQGSAEALREAFEELSTEKVRVEVISASVGAINETDVKLAAAAENAIVVGFNVKTVGKAAPLAEQEKIPVETFSIIYEANDRIRERMIDLLEPEYREVEQGQAESGPCSRSRASAWSPAAA
;
A
#
# COMPACT_ATOMS: atom_id res chain seq x y z
N MET A 1 -30.45 25.54 18.16
CA MET A 1 -29.07 25.09 17.94
C MET A 1 -28.81 23.96 18.91
N GLY A 2 -28.66 22.71 18.46
CA GLY A 2 -28.42 21.59 19.38
C GLY A 2 -28.76 20.23 18.79
N LEU A 3 -27.93 19.75 17.86
CA LEU A 3 -27.84 18.34 17.47
C LEU A 3 -26.35 18.02 17.40
N ASP A 4 -25.88 17.09 18.23
CA ASP A 4 -24.45 16.73 18.42
C ASP A 4 -23.89 15.84 17.27
N GLY A 5 -24.38 16.07 16.05
CA GLY A 5 -23.93 15.35 14.85
C GLY A 5 -25.07 14.80 13.98
N ALA A 6 -24.80 14.69 12.68
CA ALA A 6 -25.72 14.13 11.71
C ALA A 6 -25.87 12.60 11.90
N PRO A 7 -27.10 12.06 11.99
CA PRO A 7 -27.29 10.62 12.05
C PRO A 7 -26.92 9.95 10.72
N PRO A 8 -26.48 8.68 10.74
CA PRO A 8 -26.24 7.92 9.52
C PRO A 8 -27.54 7.76 8.71
N ALA A 9 -27.44 7.89 7.39
CA ALA A 9 -28.59 7.84 6.49
C ALA A 9 -29.34 6.50 6.60
N GLY A 10 -30.62 6.55 6.97
CA GLY A 10 -31.53 5.40 7.02
C GLY A 10 -32.13 5.04 8.38
N GLU A 11 -31.77 5.74 9.47
CA GLU A 11 -32.37 5.48 10.79
C GLU A 11 -33.74 6.18 10.97
N ARG A 12 -34.70 5.44 11.54
CA ARG A 12 -36.04 5.96 11.85
C ARG A 12 -35.98 6.87 13.09
N PHE A 13 -36.51 8.09 12.97
CA PHE A 13 -36.65 9.02 14.08
C PHE A 13 -37.75 8.54 15.04
N ASN A 14 -37.42 8.40 16.33
CA ASN A 14 -38.41 8.21 17.40
C ASN A 14 -38.44 9.47 18.25
N VAL A 15 -39.61 10.11 18.33
CA VAL A 15 -39.85 11.24 19.25
C VAL A 15 -40.02 10.67 20.65
N VAL A 16 -39.28 11.19 21.62
CA VAL A 16 -39.37 10.79 23.03
C VAL A 16 -39.79 12.00 23.87
N GLU A 17 -40.69 11.79 24.82
CA GLU A 17 -41.38 12.88 25.54
C GLU A 17 -40.56 13.47 26.71
N SER A 18 -39.40 12.91 27.05
CA SER A 18 -38.56 13.42 28.15
C SER A 18 -37.05 13.20 27.94
N GLU A 19 -36.24 14.20 28.32
CA GLU A 19 -34.77 14.20 28.14
C GLU A 19 -34.07 13.04 28.88
N ARG A 20 -34.65 12.58 30.00
CA ARG A 20 -34.10 11.47 30.80
C ARG A 20 -34.24 10.12 30.09
N ASP A 21 -35.38 9.89 29.42
CA ASP A 21 -35.64 8.71 28.61
C ASP A 21 -34.75 8.67 27.36
N ALA A 22 -34.53 9.82 26.72
CA ALA A 22 -33.61 9.93 25.59
C ALA A 22 -32.18 9.47 25.96
N ARG A 23 -31.67 9.89 27.13
CA ARG A 23 -30.34 9.50 27.60
C ARG A 23 -30.25 8.00 27.91
N GLN A 24 -31.27 7.41 28.52
CA GLN A 24 -31.29 5.96 28.78
C GLN A 24 -31.41 5.16 27.49
N LEU A 25 -32.24 5.59 26.54
CA LEU A 25 -32.37 4.94 25.23
C LEU A 25 -31.05 5.00 24.45
N VAL A 26 -30.36 6.15 24.46
CA VAL A 26 -29.06 6.32 23.80
C VAL A 26 -27.98 5.50 24.48
N ALA A 27 -27.95 5.45 25.82
CA ALA A 27 -27.00 4.64 26.57
C ALA A 27 -27.19 3.14 26.30
N HIS A 28 -28.45 2.66 26.34
CA HIS A 28 -28.79 1.28 26.06
C HIS A 28 -28.50 0.90 24.59
N ARG A 29 -28.76 1.81 23.64
CA ARG A 29 -28.45 1.61 22.22
C ARG A 29 -26.93 1.59 21.98
N ARG A 30 -26.15 2.44 22.66
CA ARG A 30 -24.68 2.41 22.63
C ARG A 30 -24.14 1.10 23.21
N GLU A 31 -24.69 0.62 24.31
CA GLU A 31 -24.27 -0.65 24.93
C GLU A 31 -24.56 -1.85 24.02
N LEU A 32 -25.78 -1.92 23.45
CA LEU A 32 -26.13 -2.95 22.46
C LEU A 32 -25.24 -2.89 21.21
N ARG A 33 -24.88 -1.69 20.75
CA ARG A 33 -23.97 -1.51 19.61
C ARG A 33 -22.56 -2.00 19.93
N ARG A 34 -22.01 -1.64 21.10
CA ARG A 34 -20.72 -2.18 21.58
C ARG A 34 -20.76 -3.70 21.69
N ARG A 35 -21.83 -4.26 22.26
CA ARG A 35 -21.97 -5.72 22.43
C ARG A 35 -22.10 -6.43 21.09
N LYS A 36 -22.77 -5.85 20.08
CA LYS A 36 -22.81 -6.38 18.70
C LYS A 36 -21.45 -6.28 18.00
N GLU A 37 -20.67 -5.24 18.27
CA GLU A 37 -19.28 -5.13 17.79
C GLU A 37 -18.36 -6.16 18.46
N SER A 38 -18.52 -6.39 19.77
CA SER A 38 -17.72 -7.38 20.52
C SER A 38 -18.07 -8.84 20.17
N VAL A 39 -19.33 -9.14 19.83
CA VAL A 39 -19.78 -10.49 19.43
C VAL A 39 -19.42 -10.82 17.97
N ARG A 40 -19.03 -9.82 17.15
CA ARG A 40 -18.37 -10.07 15.85
C ARG A 40 -16.91 -10.53 15.98
N SER A 41 -16.40 -10.71 17.21
CA SER A 41 -15.21 -11.51 17.45
C SER A 41 -15.59 -13.00 17.39
N GLY A 42 -15.80 -13.48 16.16
CA GLY A 42 -15.84 -14.91 15.84
C GLY A 42 -14.54 -15.62 16.23
N PRO A 43 -14.48 -16.96 16.09
CA PRO A 43 -13.42 -17.79 16.66
C PRO A 43 -12.02 -17.35 16.22
N SER A 44 -11.12 -17.35 17.21
CA SER A 44 -9.66 -17.36 17.11
C SER A 44 -9.01 -16.32 16.17
N VAL A 45 -8.80 -15.11 16.69
CA VAL A 45 -7.72 -14.20 16.23
C VAL A 45 -6.37 -14.93 16.18
N LEU A 46 -6.18 -15.98 17.01
CA LEU A 46 -4.99 -16.84 17.00
C LEU A 46 -4.86 -17.78 15.78
N GLU A 47 -5.93 -18.25 15.13
CA GLU A 47 -5.80 -19.15 13.97
C GLU A 47 -5.52 -18.40 12.66
N ARG A 48 -5.88 -17.13 12.58
CA ARG A 48 -5.54 -16.27 11.43
C ARG A 48 -4.05 -15.92 11.37
N LEU A 49 -3.31 -16.04 12.48
CA LEU A 49 -1.86 -15.81 12.50
C LEU A 49 -1.05 -16.91 11.77
N LYS A 50 -1.66 -18.03 11.39
CA LYS A 50 -1.03 -19.04 10.52
C LYS A 50 -1.36 -18.86 9.03
N SER A 51 -2.12 -17.83 8.67
CA SER A 51 -2.29 -17.46 7.27
C SER A 51 -1.09 -16.63 6.85
N LYS A 52 -0.29 -17.17 5.93
CA LYS A 52 0.75 -16.48 5.16
C LYS A 52 0.43 -14.99 5.04
N LYS A 53 1.11 -14.12 5.81
CA LYS A 53 0.85 -12.68 5.86
C LYS A 53 1.23 -12.10 4.50
N ILE A 54 0.27 -11.99 3.59
CA ILE A 54 0.49 -11.43 2.26
C ILE A 54 1.01 -10.00 2.46
N PRO A 55 2.21 -9.65 1.97
CA PRO A 55 2.71 -8.29 2.07
C PRO A 55 1.69 -7.34 1.40
N SER A 56 1.40 -6.24 2.10
CA SER A 56 0.52 -5.20 1.57
C SER A 56 1.30 -3.92 1.35
N LEU A 57 1.15 -3.34 0.16
CA LEU A 57 1.65 -2.03 -0.21
C LEU A 57 0.52 -1.02 0.01
N LYS A 58 0.75 -0.06 0.88
CA LYS A 58 -0.24 0.96 1.21
C LYS A 58 0.07 2.26 0.49
N ILE A 59 -0.95 2.88 -0.09
CA ILE A 59 -0.77 4.08 -0.93
C ILE A 59 -1.62 5.21 -0.37
N VAL A 60 -1.00 6.37 -0.18
CA VAL A 60 -1.69 7.65 0.05
C VAL A 60 -1.65 8.43 -1.25
N LEU A 61 -2.81 8.63 -1.87
CA LEU A 61 -2.96 9.25 -3.17
C LEU A 61 -3.45 10.69 -3.04
N LYS A 62 -2.73 11.61 -3.66
CA LYS A 62 -3.13 13.00 -3.88
C LYS A 62 -3.24 13.28 -5.37
N ALA A 63 -4.32 13.92 -5.82
CA ALA A 63 -4.45 14.36 -7.20
C ALA A 63 -4.90 15.82 -7.29
N ASP A 64 -4.70 16.45 -8.44
CA ASP A 64 -5.21 17.80 -8.70
C ASP A 64 -6.74 17.82 -8.93
N VAL A 65 -7.27 16.74 -9.52
CA VAL A 65 -8.70 16.61 -9.86
C VAL A 65 -9.26 15.31 -9.27
N GLN A 66 -10.49 15.36 -8.78
CA GLN A 66 -11.17 14.20 -8.19
C GLN A 66 -11.27 13.01 -9.16
N GLY A 67 -11.61 13.24 -10.43
CA GLY A 67 -11.74 12.15 -11.41
C GLY A 67 -10.43 11.38 -11.64
N SER A 68 -9.29 12.07 -11.60
CA SER A 68 -7.99 11.41 -11.69
C SER A 68 -7.66 10.60 -10.44
N ALA A 69 -8.05 11.09 -9.24
CA ALA A 69 -7.86 10.33 -8.00
C ALA A 69 -8.68 9.02 -8.01
N GLU A 70 -9.92 9.05 -8.49
CA GLU A 70 -10.76 7.85 -8.57
C GLU A 70 -10.22 6.85 -9.62
N ALA A 71 -9.84 7.33 -10.81
CA ALA A 71 -9.28 6.49 -11.86
C ALA A 71 -7.96 5.81 -11.43
N LEU A 72 -7.08 6.55 -10.76
CA LEU A 72 -5.84 5.99 -10.23
C LEU A 72 -6.07 5.01 -9.08
N ARG A 73 -7.05 5.29 -8.22
CA ARG A 73 -7.44 4.38 -7.14
C ARG A 73 -7.88 3.02 -7.71
N GLU A 74 -8.78 3.04 -8.69
CA GLU A 74 -9.24 1.81 -9.36
C GLU A 74 -8.07 1.08 -10.03
N ALA A 75 -7.25 1.79 -10.81
CA ALA A 75 -6.08 1.21 -11.47
C ALA A 75 -5.09 0.55 -10.49
N PHE A 76 -4.84 1.16 -9.32
CA PHE A 76 -3.96 0.59 -8.31
C PHE A 76 -4.57 -0.61 -7.60
N GLU A 77 -5.89 -0.60 -7.36
CA GLU A 77 -6.59 -1.76 -6.79
C GLU A 77 -6.56 -2.96 -7.74
N GLU A 78 -6.72 -2.74 -9.05
CA GLU A 78 -6.64 -3.78 -10.09
C GLU A 78 -5.26 -4.44 -10.19
N LEU A 79 -4.18 -3.74 -9.77
CA LEU A 79 -2.83 -4.32 -9.72
C LEU A 79 -2.65 -5.32 -8.57
N SER A 80 -3.60 -5.43 -7.64
CA SER A 80 -3.50 -6.37 -6.51
C SER A 80 -3.45 -7.82 -6.99
N THR A 81 -2.55 -8.61 -6.39
CA THR A 81 -2.38 -10.03 -6.69
C THR A 81 -2.46 -10.87 -5.41
N GLU A 82 -2.54 -12.19 -5.54
CA GLU A 82 -2.51 -13.11 -4.40
C GLU A 82 -1.15 -13.08 -3.64
N LYS A 83 -0.09 -12.57 -4.29
CA LYS A 83 1.25 -12.47 -3.71
C LYS A 83 1.50 -11.14 -2.99
N VAL A 84 0.96 -10.03 -3.53
CA VAL A 84 1.09 -8.68 -2.95
C VAL A 84 -0.24 -7.97 -3.07
N ARG A 85 -0.74 -7.46 -1.95
CA ARG A 85 -1.99 -6.70 -1.89
C ARG A 85 -1.70 -5.20 -1.99
N VAL A 86 -2.35 -4.49 -2.91
CA VAL A 86 -2.27 -3.03 -2.99
C VAL A 86 -3.51 -2.45 -2.31
N GLU A 87 -3.32 -1.48 -1.41
CA GLU A 87 -4.41 -0.83 -0.69
C GLU A 87 -4.23 0.69 -0.67
N VAL A 88 -5.21 1.42 -1.21
CA VAL A 88 -5.23 2.88 -1.15
C VAL A 88 -5.90 3.31 0.16
N ILE A 89 -5.10 3.81 1.12
CA ILE A 89 -5.62 4.24 2.45
C ILE A 89 -6.44 5.52 2.33
N SER A 90 -6.00 6.45 1.48
CA SER A 90 -6.64 7.74 1.29
C SER A 90 -6.42 8.21 -0.13
N ALA A 91 -7.49 8.67 -0.77
CA ALA A 91 -7.48 9.36 -2.05
C ALA A 91 -8.11 10.74 -1.84
N SER A 92 -7.34 11.80 -2.00
CA SER A 92 -7.79 13.18 -1.74
C SER A 92 -7.30 14.11 -2.83
N VAL A 93 -7.98 15.24 -2.98
CA VAL A 93 -7.61 16.29 -3.94
C VAL A 93 -6.75 17.35 -3.24
N GLY A 94 -5.73 17.85 -3.93
CA GLY A 94 -4.86 18.94 -3.48
C GLY A 94 -3.39 18.54 -3.28
N ALA A 95 -2.58 19.52 -2.87
CA ALA A 95 -1.14 19.33 -2.65
C ALA A 95 -0.83 18.37 -1.50
N ILE A 96 0.38 17.79 -1.52
CA ILE A 96 0.84 16.86 -0.49
C ILE A 96 1.35 17.66 0.72
N ASN A 97 0.73 17.42 1.89
CA ASN A 97 1.05 18.09 3.15
C ASN A 97 1.69 17.15 4.17
N GLU A 98 2.14 17.71 5.30
CA GLU A 98 2.71 16.95 6.42
C GLU A 98 1.76 15.90 7.00
N THR A 99 0.46 16.19 7.03
CA THR A 99 -0.56 15.25 7.55
C THR A 99 -0.63 13.97 6.74
N ASP A 100 -0.46 14.08 5.41
CA ASP A 100 -0.51 12.93 4.50
C ASP A 100 0.72 12.04 4.69
N VAL A 101 1.89 12.65 4.89
CA VAL A 101 3.13 11.94 5.22
C VAL A 101 3.04 11.25 6.58
N LYS A 102 2.48 11.91 7.61
CA LYS A 102 2.26 11.29 8.93
C LYS A 102 1.29 10.12 8.87
N LEU A 103 0.26 10.20 8.03
CA LEU A 103 -0.69 9.11 7.83
C LEU A 103 -0.01 7.91 7.16
N ALA A 104 0.88 8.16 6.18
CA ALA A 104 1.72 7.12 5.61
C ALA A 104 2.70 6.55 6.66
N ALA A 105 3.29 7.38 7.53
CA ALA A 105 4.24 6.95 8.56
C ALA A 105 3.62 5.97 9.57
N ALA A 106 2.34 6.15 9.87
CA ALA A 106 1.59 5.27 10.77
C ALA A 106 1.30 3.89 10.16
N ALA A 107 1.53 3.70 8.86
CA ALA A 107 1.21 2.49 8.13
C ALA A 107 2.49 1.72 7.74
N GLU A 108 2.52 0.40 7.97
CA GLU A 108 3.59 -0.46 7.44
C GLU A 108 3.59 -0.44 5.89
N ASN A 109 4.78 -0.30 5.30
CA ASN A 109 5.05 -0.33 3.86
C ASN A 109 4.15 0.64 3.07
N ALA A 110 4.13 1.91 3.50
CA ALA A 110 3.36 2.96 2.88
C ALA A 110 4.20 3.85 1.95
N ILE A 111 3.58 4.30 0.86
CA ILE A 111 4.15 5.25 -0.09
C ILE A 111 3.15 6.39 -0.32
N VAL A 112 3.67 7.59 -0.63
CA VAL A 112 2.84 8.75 -0.97
C VAL A 112 2.98 9.04 -2.46
N VAL A 113 1.85 9.04 -3.16
CA VAL A 113 1.78 9.25 -4.61
C VAL A 113 1.00 10.53 -4.91
N GLY A 114 1.63 11.45 -5.63
CA GLY A 114 0.99 12.65 -6.16
C GLY A 114 0.75 12.55 -7.65
N PHE A 115 -0.46 12.87 -8.12
CA PHE A 115 -0.78 13.00 -9.54
C PHE A 115 -1.06 14.45 -9.92
N ASN A 116 -0.19 15.02 -10.75
CA ASN A 116 -0.22 16.44 -11.16
C ASN A 116 -0.18 17.42 -9.96
N VAL A 117 0.39 17.00 -8.84
CA VAL A 117 0.49 17.80 -7.61
C VAL A 117 1.93 17.88 -7.13
N LYS A 118 2.23 18.93 -6.36
CA LYS A 118 3.54 19.15 -5.75
C LYS A 118 3.47 18.96 -4.24
N THR A 119 4.61 18.67 -3.64
CA THR A 119 4.79 18.72 -2.19
C THR A 119 4.87 20.17 -1.72
N VAL A 120 4.25 20.48 -0.59
CA VAL A 120 4.24 21.84 -0.02
C VAL A 120 4.65 21.83 1.45
N GLY A 121 5.19 22.97 1.91
CA GLY A 121 5.58 23.16 3.29
C GLY A 121 6.70 22.21 3.74
N LYS A 122 6.52 21.56 4.89
CA LYS A 122 7.51 20.63 5.47
C LYS A 122 7.25 19.16 5.11
N ALA A 123 6.41 18.88 4.11
CA ALA A 123 6.10 17.50 3.71
C ALA A 123 7.36 16.74 3.23
N ALA A 124 8.18 17.36 2.38
CA ALA A 124 9.41 16.75 1.86
C ALA A 124 10.46 16.41 2.95
N PRO A 125 10.87 17.35 3.83
CA PRO A 125 11.82 17.01 4.89
C PRO A 125 11.25 15.99 5.89
N LEU A 126 9.93 16.02 6.15
CA LEU A 126 9.30 15.03 7.03
C LEU A 126 9.31 13.63 6.41
N ALA A 127 9.09 13.53 5.10
CA ALA A 127 9.13 12.26 4.39
C ALA A 127 10.54 11.64 4.41
N GLU A 128 11.58 12.48 4.27
CA GLU A 128 12.98 12.02 4.39
C GLU A 128 13.30 11.54 5.80
N GLN A 129 12.83 12.26 6.83
CA GLN A 129 12.99 11.88 8.23
C GLN A 129 12.32 10.54 8.55
N GLU A 130 11.08 10.34 8.11
CA GLU A 130 10.30 9.12 8.34
C GLU A 130 10.64 7.99 7.34
N LYS A 131 11.54 8.27 6.38
CA LYS A 131 11.96 7.36 5.30
C LYS A 131 10.80 6.85 4.42
N ILE A 132 9.86 7.74 4.12
CA ILE A 132 8.70 7.45 3.30
C ILE A 132 8.96 7.97 1.88
N PRO A 133 8.87 7.11 0.84
CA PRO A 133 9.02 7.58 -0.52
C PRO A 133 7.81 8.44 -0.92
N VAL A 134 8.09 9.65 -1.39
CA VAL A 134 7.10 10.57 -1.95
C VAL A 134 7.42 10.76 -3.42
N GLU A 135 6.51 10.33 -4.29
CA GLU A 135 6.72 10.34 -5.73
C GLU A 135 5.55 11.07 -6.40
N THR A 136 5.87 11.96 -7.35
CA THR A 136 4.88 12.76 -8.08
C THR A 136 4.94 12.43 -9.56
N PHE A 137 3.81 12.08 -10.15
CA PHE A 137 3.66 11.70 -11.54
C PHE A 137 2.73 12.67 -12.26
N SER A 138 2.94 12.82 -13.56
CA SER A 138 2.01 13.52 -14.45
C SER A 138 1.32 12.58 -15.45
N ILE A 139 1.79 11.32 -15.52
CA ILE A 139 1.35 10.32 -16.50
C ILE A 139 0.93 9.05 -15.75
N ILE A 140 -0.29 8.57 -16.02
CA ILE A 140 -0.88 7.43 -15.30
C ILE A 140 -0.09 6.13 -15.48
N TYR A 141 0.44 5.89 -16.68
CA TYR A 141 1.20 4.67 -16.96
C TYR A 141 2.53 4.62 -16.20
N GLU A 142 3.19 5.77 -16.03
CA GLU A 142 4.42 5.87 -15.24
C GLU A 142 4.14 5.60 -13.76
N ALA A 143 3.03 6.12 -13.22
CA ALA A 143 2.59 5.79 -11.87
C ALA A 143 2.33 4.29 -11.70
N ASN A 144 1.60 3.67 -12.65
CA ASN A 144 1.32 2.23 -12.60
C ASN A 144 2.58 1.38 -12.65
N ASP A 145 3.52 1.70 -13.53
CA ASP A 145 4.78 0.97 -13.64
C ASP A 145 5.58 1.07 -12.32
N ARG A 146 5.62 2.28 -11.75
CA ARG A 146 6.28 2.51 -10.48
C ARG A 146 5.67 1.73 -9.33
N ILE A 147 4.34 1.63 -9.26
CA ILE A 147 3.67 0.79 -8.25
C ILE A 147 4.06 -0.68 -8.43
N ARG A 148 4.16 -1.19 -9.67
CA ARG A 148 4.62 -2.56 -9.92
C ARG A 148 6.05 -2.77 -9.44
N GLU A 149 6.95 -1.84 -9.70
CA GLU A 149 8.32 -1.91 -9.17
C GLU A 149 8.34 -2.00 -7.65
N ARG A 150 7.52 -1.20 -6.96
CA ARG A 150 7.39 -1.26 -5.49
C ARG A 150 6.81 -2.57 -5.00
N MET A 151 5.88 -3.17 -5.73
CA MET A 151 5.37 -4.50 -5.40
C MET A 151 6.45 -5.58 -5.55
N ILE A 152 7.32 -5.46 -6.55
CA ILE A 152 8.44 -6.39 -6.76
C ILE A 152 9.48 -6.24 -5.65
N ASP A 153 9.77 -5.03 -5.18
CA ASP A 153 10.69 -4.79 -4.04
C ASP A 153 10.21 -5.44 -2.75
N LEU A 154 8.88 -5.55 -2.56
CA LEU A 154 8.26 -6.27 -1.44
C LEU A 154 8.30 -7.80 -1.60
N LEU A 155 8.58 -8.30 -2.79
CA LEU A 155 8.75 -9.73 -3.05
C LEU A 155 10.23 -10.08 -2.82
N GLU A 156 10.48 -11.10 -2.01
CA GLU A 156 11.82 -11.66 -1.88
C GLU A 156 12.33 -12.06 -3.28
N PRO A 157 13.58 -11.71 -3.66
CA PRO A 157 14.11 -12.06 -4.97
C PRO A 157 14.14 -13.58 -5.08
N GLU A 158 13.27 -14.16 -5.91
CA GLU A 158 13.47 -15.52 -6.39
C GLU A 158 14.76 -15.49 -7.22
N TYR A 159 15.85 -15.99 -6.65
CA TYR A 159 17.08 -16.27 -7.38
C TYR A 159 16.74 -17.21 -8.53
N ARG A 160 16.50 -16.65 -9.70
CA ARG A 160 16.54 -17.41 -10.93
C ARG A 160 18.00 -17.45 -11.35
N GLU A 161 18.72 -18.47 -10.88
CA GLU A 161 19.94 -18.92 -11.55
C GLU A 161 19.57 -19.18 -13.02
N VAL A 162 19.80 -18.17 -13.86
CA VAL A 162 19.96 -18.40 -15.29
C VAL A 162 21.32 -19.02 -15.43
N GLU A 163 21.35 -20.35 -15.38
CA GLU A 163 22.43 -21.17 -15.89
C GLU A 163 22.67 -20.80 -17.36
N GLN A 164 23.52 -19.79 -17.60
CA GLN A 164 24.09 -19.51 -18.92
C GLN A 164 25.10 -20.62 -19.25
N GLY A 165 24.60 -21.83 -19.45
CA GLY A 165 25.35 -22.95 -19.98
C GLY A 165 25.12 -23.04 -21.49
N GLN A 166 25.96 -22.36 -22.29
CA GLN A 166 26.26 -22.80 -23.65
C GLN A 166 27.69 -22.36 -23.99
N ALA A 167 28.66 -23.16 -23.55
CA ALA A 167 29.97 -23.18 -24.16
C ALA A 167 29.84 -23.88 -25.52
N GLU A 168 29.83 -23.12 -26.62
CA GLU A 168 30.12 -23.71 -27.92
C GLU A 168 31.61 -24.10 -27.92
N SER A 169 31.89 -25.40 -27.85
CA SER A 169 33.22 -25.90 -28.14
C SER A 169 33.29 -26.13 -29.64
N GLY A 170 33.77 -25.11 -30.36
CA GLY A 170 34.15 -25.26 -31.77
C GLY A 170 35.19 -26.39 -31.94
N PRO A 171 35.20 -27.07 -33.10
CA PRO A 171 36.04 -28.25 -33.30
C PRO A 171 37.52 -27.91 -33.10
N CYS A 172 38.13 -28.58 -32.11
CA CYS A 172 39.56 -28.55 -31.83
C CYS A 172 40.34 -29.04 -33.05
N SER A 173 40.84 -28.10 -33.86
CA SER A 173 41.72 -28.41 -34.98
C SER A 173 43.10 -28.78 -34.46
N ARG A 174 43.46 -30.04 -34.65
CA ARG A 174 44.77 -30.60 -34.30
C ARG A 174 45.84 -29.97 -35.20
N SER A 175 46.56 -28.96 -34.71
CA SER A 175 47.80 -28.50 -35.35
C SER A 175 48.99 -29.02 -34.55
N ARG A 176 49.76 -29.86 -35.22
CA ARG A 176 51.02 -30.44 -34.75
C ARG A 176 52.13 -29.47 -35.17
N ALA A 177 52.82 -28.84 -34.21
CA ALA A 177 54.27 -28.57 -34.29
C ALA A 177 54.77 -27.70 -33.12
N SER A 178 55.67 -28.30 -32.34
CA SER A 178 56.90 -27.72 -31.76
C SER A 178 56.81 -26.36 -31.05
N ALA A 179 56.82 -26.39 -29.72
CA ALA A 179 57.93 -25.88 -28.91
C ALA A 179 57.44 -25.70 -27.46
N TRP A 180 57.67 -26.68 -26.60
CA TRP A 180 57.79 -26.43 -25.17
C TRP A 180 58.96 -27.27 -24.67
N SER A 181 60.10 -26.61 -24.57
CA SER A 181 61.33 -27.15 -24.00
C SER A 181 61.22 -27.04 -22.48
N PRO A 182 61.50 -28.09 -21.70
CA PRO A 182 61.68 -27.94 -20.26
C PRO A 182 63.14 -27.54 -20.01
N ALA A 183 63.37 -26.34 -19.49
CA ALA A 183 64.65 -26.00 -18.88
C ALA A 183 64.50 -26.18 -17.37
N ALA A 184 65.19 -27.19 -16.87
CA ALA A 184 65.42 -27.44 -15.45
C ALA A 184 66.30 -26.33 -14.84
N ALA A 185 66.00 -25.97 -13.59
CA ALA A 185 66.95 -25.64 -12.54
C ALA A 185 66.22 -25.64 -11.19
#